data_AF-A0A942F2G1-F1
#
_entry.id   AF-A0A942F2G1-F1
#
_cell.length_a   1.000
_cell.length_b   1.000
_cell.length_c   1.000
_cell.angle_alpha   90.00
_cell.angle_beta   90.00
_cell.angle_gamma   90.00
#
_symmetry.space_group_name_H-M   'P 1'
#
loop_
_entity.id
_entity.type
_entity.pdbx_description
1 polymer ?
#
loop_
_entity_poly.entity_id
_entity_poly.type
_entity_poly.pdbx_seq_one_letter_code
_entity_poly.pdbx_strand_id
1 'polypeptide(L)'
;MKIMKVEKTLVSTNRIDAFGHRPLLVVQDKAGGARSVAVDAVGCIPGDWVICVGSSAARDAAGSREFPSDLTIVGIIDHWQGETV
;
A
#
# COMPACT_ATOMS: atom_id res chain seq x y z
N MET A 1 0.85 -1.99 -12.15
CA MET A 1 0.61 -2.55 -10.79
C MET A 1 1.82 -3.36 -10.38
N LYS A 2 2.03 -3.57 -9.08
CA LYS A 2 3.11 -4.39 -8.51
C LYS A 2 2.53 -5.32 -7.44
N ILE A 3 3.14 -6.48 -7.29
CA ILE A 3 2.87 -7.38 -6.17
C ILE A 3 3.81 -6.98 -5.04
N MET A 4 3.28 -6.77 -3.85
CA MET A 4 4.06 -6.39 -2.67
C MET A 4 3.53 -7.14 -1.46
N LYS A 5 4.34 -7.24 -0.41
CA LYS A 5 3.96 -7.76 0.90
C LYS A 5 3.86 -6.63 1.91
N VAL A 6 2.79 -6.61 2.70
CA VAL A 6 2.63 -5.68 3.82
C VAL A 6 3.59 -6.06 4.93
N GLU A 7 4.50 -5.14 5.29
CA GLU A 7 5.43 -5.31 6.40
C GLU A 7 4.80 -4.86 7.72
N LYS A 8 4.23 -3.66 7.76
CA LYS A 8 3.64 -3.06 8.98
C LYS A 8 2.85 -1.80 8.67
N THR A 9 2.05 -1.35 9.63
CA THR A 9 1.43 -0.02 9.60
C THR A 9 2.47 1.09 9.78
N LEU A 10 2.38 2.14 8.97
CA LEU A 10 3.10 3.39 9.14
C LEU A 10 2.21 4.39 9.89
N VAL A 11 2.62 4.75 11.10
CA VAL A 11 1.92 5.77 11.90
C VAL A 11 2.59 7.12 11.68
N SER A 12 1.88 8.04 11.02
CA SER A 12 2.30 9.43 10.85
C SER A 12 1.28 10.36 11.49
N THR A 13 1.59 10.82 12.70
CA THR A 13 0.73 11.73 13.50
C THR A 13 0.71 13.14 12.92
N ASN A 14 1.78 13.57 12.26
CA ASN A 14 1.88 14.88 11.63
C ASN A 14 2.01 14.72 10.11
N ARG A 15 0.95 15.04 9.37
CA ARG A 15 0.84 14.92 7.91
C ARG A 15 -0.11 15.98 7.38
N ILE A 16 -0.04 16.29 6.08
CA ILE A 16 -0.93 17.27 5.46
C ILE A 16 -2.40 16.83 5.54
N ASP A 17 -3.30 17.78 5.69
CA ASP A 17 -4.73 17.52 5.88
C ASP A 17 -5.34 16.69 4.73
N ALA A 18 -4.84 16.87 3.51
CA ALA A 18 -5.31 16.16 2.31
C ALA A 18 -5.14 14.63 2.37
N PHE A 19 -4.25 14.10 3.23
CA PHE A 19 -4.13 12.64 3.43
C PHE A 19 -5.30 12.04 4.23
N GLY A 20 -6.08 12.89 4.92
CA GLY A 20 -7.20 12.44 5.75
C GLY A 20 -6.79 11.38 6.77
N HIS A 21 -7.61 10.33 6.88
CA HIS A 21 -7.48 9.27 7.89
C HIS A 21 -7.24 7.87 7.32
N ARG A 22 -6.92 7.75 6.02
CA ARG A 22 -6.65 6.42 5.44
C ARG A 22 -5.39 5.81 6.05
N PRO A 23 -5.37 4.48 6.31
CA PRO A 23 -4.17 3.82 6.81
C PRO A 23 -3.04 3.88 5.80
N LEU A 24 -1.82 4.04 6.29
CA LEU A 24 -0.59 3.95 5.52
C LEU A 24 0.13 2.67 5.90
N LEU A 25 0.52 1.87 4.92
CA LEU A 25 1.20 0.60 5.13
C LEU A 25 2.58 0.64 4.48
N VAL A 26 3.58 0.16 5.23
CA VAL A 26 4.90 -0.15 4.68
C VAL A 26 4.78 -1.45 3.90
N VAL A 27 5.18 -1.42 2.64
CA VAL A 27 5.15 -2.57 1.72
C VAL A 27 6.52 -2.81 1.10
N GLN A 28 6.83 -4.06 0.79
CA GLN A 28 8.08 -4.48 0.16
C GLN A 28 7.81 -5.53 -0.92
N ASP A 29 8.54 -5.49 -2.05
CA ASP A 29 8.41 -6.46 -3.15
C ASP A 29 8.85 -7.86 -2.70
N LYS A 30 9.96 -7.91 -1.95
CA LYS A 30 10.52 -9.11 -1.33
C LYS A 30 10.98 -8.84 0.09
N ALA A 31 11.08 -9.89 0.90
CA ALA A 31 11.56 -9.77 2.28
C ALA A 31 12.96 -9.16 2.32
N GLY A 32 13.13 -8.06 3.07
CA GLY A 32 14.40 -7.33 3.17
C GLY A 32 14.73 -6.46 1.95
N GLY A 33 13.80 -6.33 0.99
CA GLY A 33 13.94 -5.45 -0.16
C GLY A 33 13.71 -3.97 0.17
N ALA A 34 13.70 -3.14 -0.87
CA ALA A 34 13.37 -1.73 -0.74
C ALA A 34 11.93 -1.56 -0.23
N ARG A 35 11.76 -0.64 0.73
CA ARG A 35 10.45 -0.30 1.30
C ARG A 35 9.79 0.79 0.48
N SER A 36 8.47 0.69 0.35
CA SER A 36 7.60 1.76 -0.13
C SER A 36 6.45 1.95 0.86
N VAL A 37 5.74 3.06 0.74
CA VAL A 37 4.55 3.35 1.55
C VAL A 37 3.36 3.36 0.61
N ALA A 38 2.34 2.57 0.91
CA ALA A 38 1.10 2.53 0.16
C ALA A 38 -0.07 2.96 1.04
N VAL A 39 -1.04 3.67 0.44
CA VAL A 39 -2.34 3.90 1.05
C VAL A 39 -3.14 2.60 1.01
N ASP A 40 -3.75 2.24 2.13
CA ASP A 40 -4.64 1.10 2.19
C ASP A 40 -6.10 1.51 1.91
N ALA A 41 -6.63 1.03 0.79
CA ALA A 41 -8.04 1.20 0.42
C ALA A 41 -8.88 -0.07 0.67
N VAL A 42 -8.28 -1.14 1.19
CA VAL A 42 -8.88 -2.47 1.28
C VAL A 42 -9.08 -2.93 2.72
N GLY A 43 -8.11 -2.68 3.61
CA GLY A 43 -8.10 -3.16 5.00
C GLY A 43 -7.15 -4.34 5.19
N CYS A 44 -5.88 -4.16 4.84
CA CYS A 44 -4.84 -5.18 4.92
C CYS A 44 -4.17 -5.25 6.29
N ILE A 45 -3.55 -6.39 6.58
CA ILE A 45 -2.75 -6.63 7.79
C ILE A 45 -1.29 -7.01 7.44
N PRO A 46 -0.34 -6.88 8.40
CA PRO A 46 1.03 -7.35 8.21
C PRO A 46 1.07 -8.82 7.78
N GLY A 47 1.80 -9.10 6.70
CA GLY A 47 1.90 -10.44 6.11
C GLY A 47 1.10 -10.62 4.83
N ASP A 48 0.08 -9.80 4.58
CA ASP A 48 -0.74 -9.88 3.36
C ASP A 48 0.10 -9.61 2.12
N TRP A 49 -0.15 -10.40 1.08
CA TRP A 49 0.30 -10.11 -0.28
C TRP A 49 -0.76 -9.26 -0.97
N VAL A 50 -0.35 -8.20 -1.63
CA VAL A 50 -1.25 -7.16 -2.13
C VAL A 50 -0.89 -6.70 -3.53
N ILE A 51 -1.91 -6.25 -4.26
CA ILE A 51 -1.76 -5.56 -5.54
C ILE A 51 -1.69 -4.06 -5.25
N CYS A 52 -0.56 -3.44 -5.58
CA CYS A 52 -0.40 -1.99 -5.53
C CYS A 52 -0.51 -1.39 -6.93
N VAL A 53 -1.34 -0.35 -7.07
CA VAL A 53 -1.38 0.50 -8.26
C VAL A 53 -0.62 1.80 -7.98
N GLY A 54 0.10 2.32 -8.97
CA GLY A 54 0.84 3.56 -8.85
C GLY A 54 0.41 4.63 -9.86
N SER A 55 1.17 5.72 -9.92
CA SER A 55 0.91 6.85 -10.85
C SER A 55 -0.46 7.49 -10.61
N SER A 56 -1.04 8.15 -11.61
CA SER A 56 -2.29 8.90 -11.50
C SER A 56 -3.47 8.05 -11.01
N ALA A 57 -3.50 6.75 -11.35
CA ALA A 57 -4.54 5.81 -10.94
C ALA A 57 -4.54 5.52 -9.42
N ALA A 58 -3.42 5.71 -8.73
CA ALA A 58 -3.35 5.52 -7.27
C ALA A 58 -4.22 6.52 -6.50
N ARG A 59 -4.40 7.74 -7.05
CA ARG A 59 -5.25 8.77 -6.47
C ARG A 59 -6.72 8.35 -6.51
N ASP A 60 -7.19 7.97 -7.69
CA ASP A 60 -8.54 7.43 -7.89
C ASP A 60 -8.80 6.20 -7.00
N ALA A 61 -7.83 5.28 -6.93
CA ALA A 61 -7.90 4.11 -6.06
C ALA A 61 -7.95 4.46 -4.56
N ALA A 62 -7.31 5.57 -4.14
CA ALA A 62 -7.41 6.10 -2.79
C ALA A 62 -8.73 6.86 -2.54
N GLY A 63 -9.62 6.93 -3.54
CA GLY A 63 -10.98 7.46 -3.43
C GLY A 63 -11.16 8.89 -3.94
N SER A 64 -10.14 9.55 -4.50
CA SER A 64 -10.29 10.87 -5.12
C SER A 64 -9.13 11.19 -6.06
N ARG A 65 -9.39 11.85 -7.20
CA ARG A 65 -8.36 12.37 -8.12
C ARG A 65 -7.35 13.31 -7.47
N GLU A 66 -7.77 13.99 -6.41
CA GLU A 66 -6.96 14.95 -5.66
C GLU A 66 -6.25 14.31 -4.46
N PHE A 67 -6.47 13.00 -4.19
CA PHE A 67 -5.84 12.33 -3.08
C PHE A 67 -4.31 12.29 -3.31
N PRO A 68 -3.46 12.68 -2.32
CA PRO A 68 -2.02 12.78 -2.50
C PRO A 68 -1.30 11.42 -2.40
N SER A 69 -1.72 10.43 -3.20
CA SER A 69 -1.12 9.09 -3.26
C SER A 69 -0.56 8.78 -4.65
N ASP A 70 0.68 8.30 -4.71
CA ASP A 70 1.30 7.73 -5.91
C ASP A 70 1.41 6.19 -5.83
N LEU A 71 0.95 5.58 -4.73
CA LEU A 71 0.90 4.14 -4.50
C LEU A 71 -0.26 3.75 -3.57
N THR A 72 -1.21 2.98 -4.08
CA THR A 72 -2.40 2.55 -3.33
C THR A 72 -2.63 1.04 -3.48
N ILE A 73 -2.97 0.37 -2.38
CA ILE A 73 -3.36 -1.04 -2.37
C ILE A 73 -4.79 -1.15 -2.90
N VAL A 74 -5.00 -2.01 -3.90
CA VAL A 74 -6.31 -2.22 -4.56
C VAL A 74 -6.85 -3.64 -4.39
N GLY A 75 -6.08 -4.55 -3.80
CA GLY A 75 -6.56 -5.90 -3.52
C GLY A 75 -5.55 -6.71 -2.71
N ILE A 76 -6.07 -7.71 -1.99
CA ILE A 76 -5.31 -8.78 -1.35
C ILE A 76 -5.20 -9.94 -2.34
N ILE A 77 -4.05 -10.61 -2.38
CA ILE A 77 -3.76 -11.74 -3.25
C ILE A 77 -3.88 -13.02 -2.44
N ASP A 78 -4.85 -13.85 -2.79
CA ASP A 78 -4.99 -15.18 -2.19
C ASP A 78 -3.88 -16.12 -2.65
N HIS A 79 -3.45 -16.99 -1.74
CA HIS A 79 -2.53 -18.11 -2.02
C HIS A 79 -1.19 -17.73 -2.69
N TRP A 80 -0.72 -16.49 -2.53
CA TRP A 80 0.59 -16.09 -3.06
C TRP A 80 1.74 -16.70 -2.25
N GLN A 81 2.51 -17.58 -2.89
CA GLN A 81 3.58 -18.33 -2.21
C GLN A 81 4.88 -17.52 -2.04
N GLY A 82 5.01 -16.38 -2.74
CA GLY A 82 6.23 -15.55 -2.71
C GLY A 82 7.48 -16.28 -3.23
N GLU A 83 8.63 -15.60 -3.21
CA GLU A 83 9.92 -16.28 -3.35
C GLU A 83 10.28 -16.90 -1.99
N THR A 84 10.33 -18.23 -1.92
CA THR A 84 10.92 -18.97 -0.80
C THR A 84 12.41 -18.64 -0.74
N VAL A 85 12.83 -17.92 0.30
CA VAL A 85 14.23 -17.85 0.72
C VAL A 85 14.66 -19.14 1.41
#